data_AF-G4ZV00-F1
#
_entry.id   AF-G4ZV00-F1
#
_cell.length_a   1.000
_cell.length_b   1.000
_cell.length_c   1.000
_cell.angle_alpha   90.00
_cell.angle_beta   90.00
_cell.angle_gamma   90.00
#
_symmetry.space_group_name_H-M   'P 1'
#
loop_
_entity.id
_entity.type
_entity.pdbx_description
1 polymer ?
#
loop_
_entity_poly.entity_id
_entity_poly.type
_entity_poly.pdbx_seq_one_letter_code
_entity_poly.pdbx_strand_id
1 'polypeptide(L)'
;MYVLPAIGWFKPLKYDRGGYDAVYVNKKRGLVRFVQLAQAHDHKFDIGCFSALLCLLRDAASFEVKTVEIFVVVQKEMLPMFTFSEVTGQGLLKEFGWDEGEEVDRARLFACPK
;
A
#
# COMPACT_ATOMS: atom_id res chain seq x y z
N MET A 1 -7.51 -24.36 1.11
CA MET A 1 -7.88 -23.04 0.56
C MET A 1 -7.96 -22.07 1.73
N TYR A 2 -7.06 -21.09 1.80
CA TYR A 2 -7.10 -20.09 2.88
C TYR A 2 -8.22 -19.10 2.60
N VAL A 3 -9.27 -19.10 3.43
CA VAL A 3 -10.37 -18.15 3.29
C VAL A 3 -9.96 -16.87 4.00
N LEU A 4 -9.60 -15.84 3.25
CA LEU A 4 -9.43 -14.50 3.81
C LEU A 4 -10.76 -14.03 4.42
N PRO A 5 -10.78 -13.54 5.67
CA PRO A 5 -12.01 -13.03 6.27
C PRO A 5 -12.57 -11.86 5.45
N ALA A 6 -13.87 -11.62 5.58
CA ALA A 6 -14.57 -10.58 4.81
C ALA A 6 -14.05 -9.17 5.12
N ILE A 7 -13.61 -8.95 6.37
CA ILE A 7 -13.03 -7.69 6.82
C ILE A 7 -11.89 -8.04 7.78
N GLY A 8 -10.74 -7.39 7.65
CA GLY A 8 -9.63 -7.62 8.59
C GLY A 8 -8.36 -6.86 8.25
N TRP A 9 -7.50 -6.75 9.26
CA TRP A 9 -6.12 -6.31 9.13
C TRP A 9 -5.19 -7.52 9.03
N PHE A 10 -4.24 -7.44 8.12
CA PHE A 10 -3.22 -8.44 7.90
C PHE A 10 -1.86 -7.77 7.83
N LYS A 11 -0.84 -8.54 8.19
CA LYS A 11 0.55 -8.17 8.01
C LYS A 11 1.17 -9.05 6.92
N PRO A 12 2.09 -8.53 6.10
CA PRO A 12 2.83 -9.36 5.17
C PRO A 12 3.70 -10.37 5.93
N LEU A 13 4.00 -11.50 5.30
CA LEU A 13 4.87 -12.53 5.89
C LEU A 13 6.34 -12.10 5.95
N LYS A 14 6.77 -11.26 5.00
CA LYS A 14 8.11 -10.69 4.94
C LYS A 14 7.99 -9.18 5.12
N TYR A 15 8.70 -8.64 6.10
CA TYR A 15 8.87 -7.21 6.28
C TYR A 15 9.99 -6.69 5.37
N ASP A 16 10.06 -5.36 5.20
CA ASP A 16 11.22 -4.65 4.65
C ASP A 16 11.61 -4.97 3.20
N ARG A 17 10.61 -5.05 2.30
CA ARG A 17 10.82 -5.16 0.85
C ARG A 17 10.45 -3.90 0.07
N GLY A 18 10.32 -2.75 0.74
CA GLY A 18 9.88 -1.50 0.10
C GLY A 18 8.39 -1.47 -0.25
N GLY A 19 7.61 -2.45 0.22
CA GLY A 19 6.15 -2.50 0.12
C GLY A 19 5.47 -1.96 1.38
N TYR A 20 4.36 -2.58 1.79
CA TYR A 20 3.57 -2.20 2.97
C TYR A 20 3.93 -3.00 4.22
N ASP A 21 3.56 -2.49 5.39
CA ASP A 21 3.71 -3.13 6.71
C ASP A 21 2.39 -3.69 7.25
N ALA A 22 1.26 -3.12 6.82
CA ALA A 22 -0.06 -3.63 7.11
C ALA A 22 -1.01 -3.41 5.93
N VAL A 23 -1.98 -4.32 5.78
CA VAL A 23 -3.06 -4.19 4.81
C VAL A 23 -4.40 -4.46 5.48
N TYR A 24 -5.33 -3.55 5.27
CA TYR A 24 -6.73 -3.73 5.62
C TYR A 24 -7.52 -4.10 4.37
N VAL A 25 -8.32 -5.16 4.48
CA VAL A 25 -9.24 -5.59 3.41
C VAL A 25 -10.66 -5.47 3.93
N ASN A 26 -11.54 -4.89 3.12
CA ASN A 26 -12.97 -4.90 3.34
C ASN A 26 -13.68 -5.34 2.06
N LYS A 27 -14.04 -6.62 2.01
CA LYS A 27 -14.65 -7.27 0.85
C LYS A 27 -16.01 -6.67 0.49
N LYS A 28 -16.80 -6.30 1.51
CA LYS A 28 -18.14 -5.70 1.31
C LYS A 28 -18.08 -4.35 0.61
N ARG A 29 -16.99 -3.58 0.82
CA ARG A 29 -16.81 -2.25 0.26
C ARG A 29 -15.90 -2.20 -0.96
N GLY A 30 -15.28 -3.32 -1.37
CA GLY A 30 -14.26 -3.29 -2.42
C GLY A 30 -12.99 -2.54 -2.00
N LEU A 31 -12.72 -2.38 -0.70
CA LEU A 31 -11.64 -1.52 -0.21
C LEU A 31 -10.42 -2.34 0.18
N VAL A 32 -9.26 -1.93 -0.34
CA VAL A 32 -7.95 -2.35 0.14
C VAL A 32 -7.19 -1.10 0.59
N ARG A 33 -6.68 -1.12 1.81
CA ARG A 33 -5.88 -0.04 2.37
C ARG A 33 -4.54 -0.57 2.81
N PHE A 34 -3.49 -0.03 2.24
CA PHE A 34 -2.13 -0.31 2.62
C PHE A 34 -1.60 0.75 3.58
N VAL A 35 -0.79 0.31 4.53
CA VAL A 35 -0.04 1.16 5.46
C VAL A 35 1.42 0.76 5.35
N GLN A 36 2.27 1.75 5.08
CA GLN A 36 3.71 1.62 5.00
C GLN A 36 4.34 2.53 6.06
N LEU A 37 5.29 2.02 6.83
CA LEU A 37 5.99 2.74 7.89
C LEU A 37 7.34 3.24 7.34
N ALA A 38 7.51 4.55 7.23
CA ALA A 38 8.78 5.15 6.87
C ALA A 38 9.70 5.19 8.11
N GLN A 39 10.68 4.28 8.15
CA GLN A 39 11.69 4.23 9.22
C GLN A 39 12.94 5.09 8.93
N ALA A 40 13.06 5.61 7.72
CA ALA A 40 14.16 6.45 7.28
C ALA A 40 13.63 7.64 6.46
N HIS A 41 14.50 8.64 6.25
CA HIS A 41 14.26 9.79 5.37
C HIS A 41 14.18 9.37 3.89
N ASP A 42 14.86 8.26 3.56
CA ASP A 42 14.92 7.67 2.23
C ASP A 42 14.09 6.37 2.24
N HIS A 43 12.91 6.40 1.64
CA HIS A 43 12.03 5.25 1.63
C HIS A 43 11.71 4.77 0.22
N LYS A 44 11.81 3.45 0.00
CA LYS A 44 11.44 2.84 -1.28
C LYS A 44 9.93 2.74 -1.39
N PHE A 45 9.40 3.12 -2.54
CA PHE A 45 8.01 2.92 -2.91
C PHE A 45 7.92 1.85 -4.00
N ASP A 46 7.91 0.59 -3.59
CA ASP A 46 7.81 -0.54 -4.52
C ASP A 46 6.35 -0.86 -4.84
N ILE A 47 5.84 -0.22 -5.90
CA ILE A 47 4.47 -0.37 -6.40
C ILE A 47 4.17 -1.83 -6.75
N GLY A 48 5.17 -2.60 -7.18
CA GLY A 48 5.05 -4.02 -7.51
C GLY A 48 4.57 -4.86 -6.32
N CYS A 49 4.98 -4.53 -5.09
CA CYS A 49 4.53 -5.22 -3.89
C CYS A 49 3.02 -5.03 -3.64
N PHE A 50 2.49 -3.84 -3.89
CA PHE A 50 1.06 -3.54 -3.74
C PHE A 50 0.25 -4.23 -4.84
N SER A 51 0.67 -4.08 -6.10
CA SER A 51 0.03 -4.70 -7.27
C SER A 51 -0.05 -6.22 -7.15
N ALA A 52 1.02 -6.87 -6.70
CA ALA A 52 1.05 -8.32 -6.50
C ALA A 52 -0.03 -8.82 -5.52
N LEU A 53 -0.26 -8.10 -4.41
CA LEU A 53 -1.34 -8.47 -3.48
C LEU A 53 -2.71 -8.23 -4.13
N LEU A 54 -2.91 -7.09 -4.80
CA LEU A 54 -4.20 -6.76 -5.42
C LEU A 54 -4.60 -7.79 -6.48
N CYS A 55 -3.66 -8.19 -7.34
CA CYS A 55 -3.86 -9.29 -8.29
C CYS A 55 -4.23 -10.60 -7.59
N LEU A 56 -3.53 -10.96 -6.52
CA LEU A 56 -3.85 -12.16 -5.74
C LEU A 56 -5.25 -12.10 -5.13
N LEU A 57 -5.66 -10.94 -4.61
CA LEU A 57 -7.00 -10.77 -4.03
C LEU A 57 -8.09 -10.87 -5.12
N ARG A 58 -7.86 -10.26 -6.29
CA ARG A 58 -8.75 -10.35 -7.46
C ARG A 58 -8.92 -11.81 -7.90
N ASP A 59 -7.80 -12.49 -8.14
CA ASP A 59 -7.78 -13.79 -8.82
C ASP A 59 -8.12 -14.95 -7.89
N ALA A 60 -7.62 -14.94 -6.65
CA ALA A 60 -7.76 -16.07 -5.73
C ALA A 60 -8.95 -15.94 -4.76
N ALA A 61 -9.44 -14.73 -4.50
CA ALA A 61 -10.48 -14.49 -3.50
C ALA A 61 -11.83 -14.05 -4.09
N SER A 62 -11.98 -14.08 -5.43
CA SER A 62 -13.14 -13.55 -6.18
C SER A 62 -13.58 -12.19 -5.65
N PHE A 63 -12.60 -11.33 -5.37
CA PHE A 63 -12.81 -10.05 -4.73
C PHE A 63 -12.65 -8.91 -5.74
N GLU A 64 -13.72 -8.16 -5.92
CA GLU A 64 -13.70 -6.94 -6.75
C GLU A 64 -13.08 -5.79 -5.94
N VAL A 65 -11.84 -5.43 -6.28
CA VAL A 65 -11.16 -4.24 -5.74
C VAL A 65 -11.74 -3.00 -6.42
N LYS A 66 -12.42 -2.14 -5.65
CA LYS A 66 -13.02 -0.89 -6.12
C LYS A 66 -12.22 0.34 -5.69
N THR A 67 -11.54 0.25 -4.56
CA THR A 67 -10.82 1.38 -3.98
C THR A 67 -9.53 0.89 -3.35
N VAL A 68 -8.43 1.50 -3.77
CA VAL A 68 -7.10 1.31 -3.19
C VAL A 68 -6.68 2.60 -2.50
N GLU A 69 -6.27 2.49 -1.25
CA GLU A 69 -5.66 3.58 -0.49
C GLU A 69 -4.27 3.16 -0.04
N ILE A 70 -3.28 4.05 -0.18
CA ILE A 70 -1.93 3.84 0.31
C ILE A 70 -1.62 4.96 1.30
N PHE A 71 -1.30 4.59 2.54
CA PHE A 71 -0.89 5.50 3.58
C PHE A 71 0.58 5.25 3.94
N VAL A 72 1.38 6.30 3.96
CA VAL A 72 2.76 6.25 4.44
C VAL A 72 2.84 7.00 5.75
N VAL A 73 3.11 6.25 6.81
CA VAL A 73 3.25 6.79 8.16
C VAL A 73 4.70 7.20 8.36
N VAL A 74 4.91 8.49 8.56
CA VAL A 74 6.22 9.12 8.71
C VAL A 74 6.32 9.69 10.12
N GLN A 75 7.46 9.54 10.78
CA GLN A 75 7.69 10.25 12.06
C GLN A 75 7.57 11.75 11.83
N LYS A 76 6.85 12.44 12.72
CA LYS A 76 6.55 13.87 12.56
C LYS A 76 7.81 14.72 12.33
N GLU A 77 8.92 14.38 12.96
CA GLU A 77 10.18 15.10 12.84
C GLU A 77 10.85 14.91 11.47
N MET A 78 10.55 13.81 10.78
CA MET A 78 11.10 13.49 9.46
C MET A 78 10.24 14.01 8.31
N LEU A 79 8.96 14.29 8.55
CA LEU A 79 8.00 14.69 7.52
C LEU A 79 8.50 15.85 6.62
N PRO A 80 9.14 16.92 7.13
CA PRO A 80 9.59 18.03 6.28
C PRO A 80 10.69 17.65 5.26
N MET A 81 11.43 16.57 5.52
CA MET A 81 12.52 16.09 4.67
C MET A 81 12.20 14.75 4.00
N PHE A 82 11.00 14.22 4.22
CA PHE A 82 10.63 12.92 3.70
C PHE A 82 10.52 12.96 2.19
N THR A 83 11.20 12.02 1.54
CA THR A 83 11.08 11.78 0.10
C THR A 83 11.07 10.30 -0.19
N PHE A 84 10.40 9.90 -1.27
CA PHE A 84 10.60 8.57 -1.81
C PHE A 84 11.94 8.56 -2.55
N SER A 85 12.90 7.79 -2.05
CA SER A 85 14.25 7.73 -2.63
C SER A 85 14.31 6.92 -3.91
N GLU A 86 13.39 5.97 -4.05
CA GLU A 86 13.25 5.12 -5.22
C GLU A 86 11.76 4.76 -5.38
N VAL A 87 11.24 4.95 -6.59
CA VAL A 87 9.87 4.54 -6.95
C VAL A 87 9.98 3.55 -8.09
N THR A 88 9.44 2.35 -7.89
CA THR A 88 9.50 1.26 -8.89
C THR A 88 8.12 0.71 -9.18
N GLY A 89 7.88 0.31 -10.43
CA GLY A 89 6.63 -0.34 -10.83
C GLY A 89 5.50 0.64 -11.11
N GLN A 90 5.82 1.87 -11.51
CA GLN A 90 4.85 2.86 -11.98
C GLN A 90 3.94 2.24 -13.05
N GLY A 91 2.65 2.59 -13.01
CA GLY A 91 1.60 2.09 -13.89
C GLY A 91 1.00 0.74 -13.46
N LEU A 92 1.62 -0.01 -12.55
CA LEU A 92 1.10 -1.32 -12.11
C LEU A 92 -0.19 -1.25 -11.29
N LEU A 93 -0.61 -0.05 -10.88
CA LEU A 93 -1.88 0.17 -10.16
C LEU A 93 -2.99 0.78 -11.05
N LYS A 94 -2.73 0.97 -12.35
CA LYS A 94 -3.67 1.59 -13.29
C LYS A 94 -5.01 0.88 -13.35
N GLU A 95 -5.00 -0.45 -13.36
CA GLU A 95 -6.23 -1.25 -13.36
C GLU A 95 -7.03 -1.15 -12.04
N PHE A 96 -6.41 -0.66 -10.97
CA PHE A 96 -7.05 -0.39 -9.68
C PHE A 96 -7.36 1.10 -9.48
N GLY A 97 -7.34 1.87 -10.58
CA GLY A 97 -7.74 3.27 -10.64
C GLY A 97 -6.70 4.24 -10.11
N TRP A 98 -5.41 3.90 -10.15
CA TRP A 98 -4.27 4.79 -9.85
C TRP A 98 -3.47 5.03 -11.13
N ASP A 99 -3.52 6.24 -11.66
CA ASP A 99 -2.86 6.57 -12.93
C ASP A 99 -1.33 6.54 -12.81
N GLU A 100 -0.69 6.14 -13.91
CA GLU A 100 0.76 6.05 -14.00
C GLU A 100 1.40 7.44 -13.84
N GLY A 101 2.34 7.54 -12.91
CA GLY A 101 3.04 8.79 -12.60
C GLY A 101 2.39 9.61 -11.48
N GLU A 102 1.16 9.28 -11.06
CA GLU A 102 0.45 9.96 -9.98
C GLU A 102 0.49 9.17 -8.65
N GLU A 103 1.17 8.02 -8.61
CA GLU A 103 1.09 7.14 -7.44
C GLU A 103 1.75 7.74 -6.20
N VAL A 104 2.81 8.52 -6.37
CA VAL A 104 3.46 9.23 -5.27
C VAL A 104 2.54 10.30 -4.70
N ASP A 105 1.94 11.13 -5.55
CA ASP A 105 1.09 12.26 -5.14
C ASP A 105 -0.21 11.80 -4.48
N ARG A 106 -0.68 10.60 -4.86
CA ARG A 106 -1.90 10.00 -4.31
C ARG A 106 -1.65 9.21 -3.03
N ALA A 107 -0.41 8.79 -2.76
CA ALA A 107 -0.03 8.21 -1.49
C ALA A 107 -0.15 9.25 -0.37
N ARG A 108 -0.92 8.91 0.67
CA ARG A 108 -1.21 9.85 1.76
C ARG A 108 -0.16 9.75 2.85
N LEU A 109 0.57 10.84 3.07
CA LEU A 109 1.48 10.94 4.21
C LEU A 109 0.70 11.18 5.50
N PHE A 110 1.02 10.42 6.54
CA PHE A 110 0.48 10.60 7.88
C PHE A 110 1.60 10.80 8.89
N ALA A 111 1.60 11.94 9.57
CA ALA A 111 2.59 12.26 10.58
C ALA A 111 2.24 11.56 11.91
N CYS A 112 3.09 10.63 12.35
CA CYS A 112 2.96 10.00 13.65
C CYS A 112 3.80 10.75 14.69
N PRO A 113 3.22 11.23 15.80
CA PRO A 113 4.01 11.69 16.93
C PRO A 113 4.79 10.51 17.53
N LYS A 114 6.00 10.77 18.02
CA LYS A 114 6.78 9.80 18.81
C LYS A 114 6.08 9.44 20.11
#